data_AF-A0A947DUV6-F1
#
_entry.id   AF-A0A947DUV6-F1
#
_cell.length_a   1.000
_cell.length_b   1.000
_cell.length_c   1.000
_cell.angle_alpha   90.00
_cell.angle_beta   90.00
_cell.angle_gamma   90.00
#
_symmetry.space_group_name_H-M   'P 1'
#
loop_
_entity.id
_entity.type
_entity.pdbx_description
1 polymer ?
#
loop_
_entity_poly.entity_id
_entity_poly.type
_entity_poly.pdbx_seq_one_letter_code
_entity_poly.pdbx_strand_id
1 'polypeptide(L)'
;MKRTIENGLKVTAIAAAVLVLAGCGGGGVAQSINTKPAYLSTVVYASYDGSSDDLLTAGLGKTGLGGAAPVVADPLNPTPAELRKLAIFNNYRAILDITANGGYGTLYGPNVDAKGVVTASEGKIAGTEYIAYSDDGTGRQNITMMVQVPSTFNPASPCIVTGTSSGSRGVYGAIGSSGEWGLKNGCAVAYTDKGTGTGIHDLQNNTVNVQNGVRTDATAAGKDSIFTASMTSA
;
A
#
# COMPACT_ATOMS: atom_id res chain seq x y z
N MET A 1 22.96 33.89 -66.71
CA MET A 1 22.04 34.07 -65.56
C MET A 1 22.91 34.25 -64.32
N LYS A 2 22.74 35.38 -63.64
CA LYS A 2 23.49 35.88 -62.47
C LYS A 2 23.42 34.92 -61.27
N ARG A 3 24.55 34.50 -60.69
CA ARG A 3 25.10 34.98 -59.39
C ARG A 3 26.21 34.06 -58.84
N THR A 4 27.32 34.74 -58.53
CA THR A 4 28.51 34.35 -57.76
C THR A 4 28.22 34.21 -56.25
N ILE A 5 29.10 33.51 -55.52
CA ILE A 5 29.65 33.68 -54.15
C ILE A 5 29.91 32.26 -53.60
N GLU A 6 31.11 31.67 -53.71
CA GLU A 6 32.36 31.86 -52.94
C GLU A 6 32.32 31.47 -51.45
N ASN A 7 33.36 30.70 -51.07
CA ASN A 7 33.90 30.39 -49.73
C ASN A 7 33.10 29.37 -48.92
N GLY A 8 33.68 28.35 -48.29
CA GLY A 8 35.06 28.04 -47.97
C GLY A 8 35.05 27.12 -46.74
N LEU A 9 36.19 26.51 -46.45
CA LEU A 9 36.58 26.01 -45.11
C LEU A 9 36.05 24.64 -44.64
N LYS A 10 36.89 23.64 -44.92
CA LYS A 10 37.56 22.72 -43.97
C LYS A 10 36.78 22.17 -42.77
N VAL A 11 36.65 20.83 -42.80
CA VAL A 11 36.92 19.87 -41.72
C VAL A 11 36.28 20.18 -40.37
N THR A 12 35.22 19.45 -40.06
CA THR A 12 34.85 19.19 -38.66
C THR A 12 34.74 17.69 -38.48
N ALA A 13 35.78 17.10 -37.92
CA ALA A 13 35.76 15.77 -37.35
C ALA A 13 34.86 15.81 -36.10
N ILE A 14 33.77 15.06 -36.12
CA ILE A 14 33.08 14.67 -34.88
C ILE A 14 33.38 13.21 -34.68
N ALA A 15 34.39 12.99 -33.84
CA ALA A 15 34.84 11.69 -33.39
C ALA A 15 33.74 10.99 -32.58
N ALA A 16 33.72 9.68 -32.76
CA ALA A 16 32.91 8.71 -32.05
C ALA A 16 32.92 8.89 -30.53
N ALA A 17 31.73 8.96 -29.95
CA ALA A 17 31.47 8.61 -28.56
C ALA A 17 30.31 7.61 -28.52
N VAL A 18 30.53 6.41 -29.06
CA VAL A 18 29.68 5.26 -28.76
C VAL A 18 30.06 4.82 -27.34
N LEU A 19 29.40 5.43 -26.35
CA LEU A 19 29.42 4.95 -24.98
C LEU A 19 28.84 3.53 -25.00
N VAL A 20 29.73 2.55 -24.88
CA VAL A 20 29.38 1.18 -24.57
C VAL A 20 28.67 1.20 -23.23
N LEU A 21 27.34 1.10 -23.24
CA LEU A 21 26.59 0.66 -22.07
C LEU A 21 27.01 -0.79 -21.81
N ALA A 22 28.13 -0.96 -21.12
CA ALA A 22 28.41 -2.19 -20.42
C ALA A 22 27.36 -2.29 -19.31
N GLY A 23 26.23 -2.93 -19.63
CA GLY A 23 25.31 -3.39 -18.62
C GLY A 23 26.11 -4.28 -17.67
N CYS A 24 26.23 -3.85 -16.41
CA CYS A 24 26.63 -4.73 -15.32
C CYS A 24 25.55 -5.81 -15.18
N GLY A 25 25.63 -6.84 -16.02
CA GLY A 25 25.08 -8.16 -15.72
C GLY A 25 25.85 -8.68 -14.53
N GLY A 26 25.34 -8.38 -13.33
CA GLY A 26 25.95 -8.79 -12.07
C GLY A 26 26.22 -10.29 -12.09
N GLY A 27 27.50 -10.65 -11.98
CA GLY A 27 27.93 -12.02 -11.80
C GLY A 27 27.23 -12.62 -10.58
N GLY A 28 26.68 -13.83 -10.75
CA GLY A 28 25.91 -14.54 -9.75
C GLY A 28 26.74 -14.90 -8.52
N VAL A 29 26.84 -13.97 -7.58
CA VAL A 29 26.84 -14.36 -6.17
C VAL A 29 25.50 -15.04 -5.91
N ALA A 30 25.53 -16.27 -5.40
CA ALA A 30 24.34 -16.93 -4.89
C ALA A 30 23.74 -16.01 -3.83
N GLN A 31 22.73 -15.23 -4.22
CA GLN A 31 22.02 -14.39 -3.28
C GLN A 31 21.34 -15.31 -2.28
N SER A 32 21.42 -14.99 -1.00
CA SER A 32 20.66 -15.69 0.02
C SER A 32 19.18 -15.31 -0.14
N ILE A 33 18.52 -15.98 -1.09
CA ILE A 33 17.10 -15.79 -1.37
C ILE A 33 16.31 -16.06 -0.09
N ASN A 34 15.32 -15.23 0.19
CA ASN A 34 14.45 -15.33 1.37
C ASN A 34 15.15 -15.14 2.73
N THR A 35 16.30 -14.46 2.77
CA THR A 35 16.83 -13.96 4.05
C THR A 35 15.98 -12.80 4.54
N LYS A 36 15.38 -12.93 5.72
CA LYS A 36 14.62 -11.84 6.33
C LYS A 36 15.54 -10.62 6.53
N PRO A 37 15.19 -9.42 6.00
CA PRO A 37 15.99 -8.22 6.26
C PRO A 37 15.98 -7.83 7.75
N ALA A 38 17.11 -7.32 8.24
CA ALA A 38 17.26 -6.95 9.66
C ALA A 38 16.30 -5.84 10.10
N TYR A 39 15.90 -4.95 9.18
CA TYR A 39 14.96 -3.87 9.46
C TYR A 39 13.50 -4.36 9.61
N LEU A 40 13.18 -5.58 9.18
CA LEU A 40 11.80 -6.06 9.18
C LEU A 40 11.47 -6.65 10.56
N SER A 41 10.44 -6.13 11.21
CA SER A 41 9.95 -6.68 12.49
C SER A 41 9.22 -8.01 12.29
N THR A 42 8.53 -8.51 13.32
CA THR A 42 7.71 -9.72 13.21
C THR A 42 6.60 -9.50 12.18
N VAL A 43 6.45 -10.44 11.25
CA VAL A 43 5.38 -10.40 10.25
C VAL A 43 4.14 -11.05 10.85
N VAL A 44 3.05 -10.29 10.91
CA VAL A 44 1.72 -10.78 11.24
C VAL A 44 0.96 -10.99 9.93
N TYR A 45 0.09 -11.99 9.86
CA TYR A 45 -0.69 -12.25 8.66
C TYR A 45 -2.11 -12.72 8.96
N ALA A 46 -3.01 -12.49 8.01
CA ALA A 46 -4.38 -12.96 8.03
C ALA A 46 -4.82 -13.36 6.62
N SER A 47 -5.57 -14.45 6.51
CA SER A 47 -6.15 -14.92 5.26
C SER A 47 -7.64 -14.61 5.23
N TYR A 48 -8.13 -14.20 4.06
CA TYR A 48 -9.51 -13.76 3.81
C TYR A 48 -10.13 -14.59 2.69
N ASP A 49 -11.38 -14.98 2.88
CA ASP A 49 -12.11 -15.93 2.04
C ASP A 49 -12.69 -15.31 0.75
N GLY A 50 -12.71 -13.98 0.63
CA GLY A 50 -13.34 -13.27 -0.48
C GLY A 50 -14.86 -13.28 -0.43
N SER A 51 -15.46 -13.67 0.70
CA SER A 51 -16.90 -13.80 0.90
C SER A 51 -17.34 -13.00 2.12
N SER A 52 -16.99 -13.46 3.32
CA SER A 52 -17.28 -12.77 4.58
C SER A 52 -16.32 -11.61 4.84
N ASP A 53 -15.07 -11.76 4.39
CA ASP A 53 -14.02 -10.74 4.46
C ASP A 53 -13.11 -10.86 3.23
N ASP A 54 -12.42 -9.79 2.86
CA ASP A 54 -11.59 -9.77 1.66
C ASP A 54 -10.47 -8.71 1.74
N LEU A 55 -9.50 -8.82 0.84
CA LEU A 55 -8.33 -7.95 0.81
C LEU A 55 -8.68 -6.49 0.47
N LEU A 56 -9.60 -6.28 -0.47
CA LEU A 56 -9.88 -4.97 -1.04
C LEU A 56 -10.90 -4.17 -0.22
N THR A 57 -11.96 -4.84 0.23
CA THR A 57 -13.13 -4.14 0.80
C THR A 57 -13.43 -4.52 2.25
N ALA A 58 -12.61 -5.39 2.86
CA ALA A 58 -12.84 -5.92 4.20
C ALA A 58 -14.24 -6.55 4.37
N GLY A 59 -14.73 -7.26 3.35
CA GLY A 59 -16.04 -7.88 3.32
C GLY A 59 -17.20 -6.97 2.94
N LEU A 60 -16.98 -5.67 2.69
CA LEU A 60 -18.04 -4.71 2.38
C LEU A 60 -18.61 -4.85 0.95
N GLY A 61 -17.77 -5.23 0.00
CA GLY A 61 -18.08 -5.18 -1.43
C GLY A 61 -18.32 -3.76 -1.95
N LYS A 62 -18.66 -3.68 -3.25
CA LYS A 62 -19.13 -2.44 -3.89
C LYS A 62 -20.28 -1.79 -3.10
N THR A 63 -21.27 -2.59 -2.73
CA THR A 63 -22.48 -2.06 -2.09
C THR A 63 -22.18 -1.50 -0.71
N GLY A 64 -21.38 -2.19 0.11
CA GLY A 64 -21.00 -1.69 1.43
C GLY A 64 -20.07 -0.47 1.39
N LEU A 65 -19.15 -0.39 0.42
CA LEU A 65 -18.30 0.78 0.23
C LEU A 65 -19.07 2.02 -0.22
N GLY A 66 -20.12 1.86 -1.03
CA GLY A 66 -21.05 2.94 -1.38
C GLY A 66 -22.05 3.32 -0.29
N GLY A 67 -22.20 2.47 0.73
CA GLY A 67 -23.18 2.62 1.81
C GLY A 67 -22.73 3.47 2.99
N ALA A 68 -23.39 3.23 4.13
CA ALA A 68 -23.05 3.85 5.41
C ALA A 68 -21.73 3.28 5.98
N ALA A 69 -21.06 4.08 6.81
CA ALA A 69 -19.84 3.65 7.47
C ALA A 69 -20.07 2.41 8.35
N PRO A 70 -19.14 1.44 8.37
CA PRO A 70 -19.20 0.31 9.28
C PRO A 70 -19.25 0.79 10.74
N VAL A 71 -20.13 0.18 11.53
CA VAL A 71 -20.27 0.49 12.96
C VAL A 71 -19.42 -0.49 13.78
N VAL A 72 -18.68 0.05 14.74
CA VAL A 72 -17.95 -0.75 15.74
C VAL A 72 -18.92 -1.14 16.86
N ALA A 73 -18.89 -2.40 17.31
CA ALA A 73 -19.86 -2.91 18.27
C ALA A 73 -19.69 -2.27 19.66
N ASP A 74 -18.45 -2.16 20.13
CA ASP A 74 -18.08 -1.41 21.32
C ASP A 74 -17.09 -0.28 20.95
N PRO A 75 -17.55 0.98 20.87
CA PRO A 75 -16.68 2.11 20.56
C PRO A 75 -15.53 2.34 21.55
N LEU A 76 -15.63 1.84 22.78
CA LEU A 76 -14.57 1.95 23.78
C LEU A 76 -13.53 0.85 23.65
N ASN A 77 -13.90 -0.30 23.07
CA ASN A 77 -13.03 -1.46 22.89
C ASN A 77 -13.17 -2.06 21.48
N PRO A 78 -12.87 -1.30 20.41
CA PRO A 78 -13.02 -1.80 19.06
C PRO A 78 -12.00 -2.92 18.78
N THR A 79 -12.44 -3.96 18.08
CA THR A 79 -11.56 -5.06 17.69
C THR A 79 -10.65 -4.67 16.53
N PRO A 80 -9.47 -5.32 16.38
CA PRO A 80 -8.61 -5.12 15.21
C PRO A 80 -9.32 -5.28 13.86
N ALA A 81 -10.23 -6.25 13.74
CA ALA A 81 -10.95 -6.52 12.51
C ALA A 81 -11.95 -5.40 12.16
N GLU A 82 -12.63 -4.85 13.16
CA GLU A 82 -13.51 -3.69 12.99
C GLU A 82 -12.73 -2.44 12.58
N LEU A 83 -11.58 -2.19 13.22
CA LEU A 83 -10.69 -1.07 12.87
C LEU A 83 -10.12 -1.20 11.46
N ARG A 84 -9.71 -2.40 11.04
CA ARG A 84 -9.27 -2.68 9.66
C ARG A 84 -10.37 -2.37 8.65
N LYS A 85 -11.59 -2.86 8.90
CA LYS A 85 -12.75 -2.62 8.03
C LYS A 85 -13.07 -1.13 7.92
N LEU A 86 -13.05 -0.40 9.04
CA LEU A 86 -13.28 1.04 9.07
C LEU A 86 -12.16 1.80 8.35
N ALA A 87 -10.90 1.39 8.52
CA ALA A 87 -9.75 1.98 7.84
C ALA A 87 -9.84 1.80 6.32
N ILE A 88 -10.18 0.60 5.83
CA ILE A 88 -10.36 0.32 4.40
C ILE A 88 -11.53 1.15 3.84
N PHE A 89 -12.69 1.17 4.51
CA PHE A 89 -13.83 1.98 4.10
C PHE A 89 -13.45 3.47 3.93
N ASN A 90 -12.82 4.06 4.94
CA ASN A 90 -12.44 5.47 4.91
C ASN A 90 -11.38 5.77 3.86
N ASN A 91 -10.32 4.95 3.75
CA ASN A 91 -9.23 5.22 2.81
C ASN A 91 -9.66 5.06 1.35
N TYR A 92 -10.53 4.10 1.05
CA TYR A 92 -11.10 3.89 -0.27
C TYR A 92 -11.91 5.13 -0.71
N ARG A 93 -12.85 5.55 0.14
CA ARG A 93 -13.76 6.69 -0.13
C ARG A 93 -13.10 8.06 -0.10
N ALA A 94 -11.94 8.18 0.52
CA ALA A 94 -11.24 9.44 0.59
C ALA A 94 -10.39 9.73 -0.67
N ILE A 95 -10.20 8.76 -1.58
CA ILE A 95 -9.60 8.99 -2.91
C ILE A 95 -10.66 8.95 -4.01
N LEU A 96 -11.58 8.00 -3.92
CA LEU A 96 -12.58 7.77 -4.95
C LEU A 96 -13.90 8.44 -4.57
N ASP A 97 -14.51 9.11 -5.54
CA ASP A 97 -15.92 9.48 -5.47
C ASP A 97 -16.75 8.18 -5.43
N ILE A 98 -17.63 8.02 -4.45
CA ILE A 98 -18.46 6.80 -4.33
C ILE A 98 -19.91 7.05 -4.75
N THR A 99 -20.19 8.21 -5.34
CA THR A 99 -21.52 8.54 -5.83
C THR A 99 -21.77 7.88 -7.19
N ALA A 100 -23.03 7.50 -7.44
CA ALA A 100 -23.43 6.96 -8.74
C ALA A 100 -23.16 7.96 -9.87
N ASN A 101 -23.39 9.26 -9.63
CA ASN A 101 -23.11 10.33 -10.59
C ASN A 101 -21.62 10.50 -10.88
N GLY A 102 -20.75 10.17 -9.91
CA GLY A 102 -19.31 10.09 -10.08
C GLY A 102 -18.83 8.88 -10.89
N GLY A 103 -19.73 7.99 -11.31
CA GLY A 103 -19.39 6.76 -12.05
C GLY A 103 -19.08 5.55 -11.18
N TYR A 104 -19.28 5.65 -9.86
CA TYR A 104 -19.08 4.51 -8.96
C TYR A 104 -20.05 3.37 -9.29
N GLY A 105 -19.50 2.17 -9.47
CA GLY A 105 -20.23 0.97 -9.84
C GLY A 105 -20.44 0.76 -11.34
N THR A 106 -20.14 1.76 -12.18
CA THR A 106 -20.33 1.72 -13.65
C THR A 106 -19.06 1.98 -14.44
N LEU A 107 -18.19 2.90 -13.99
CA LEU A 107 -16.90 3.21 -14.60
C LEU A 107 -15.72 2.64 -13.80
N TYR A 108 -15.87 2.61 -12.48
CA TYR A 108 -14.90 2.04 -11.54
C TYR A 108 -15.64 1.51 -10.31
N GLY A 109 -14.90 0.91 -9.39
CA GLY A 109 -15.42 0.29 -8.19
C GLY A 109 -15.21 -1.23 -8.21
N PRO A 110 -15.39 -1.91 -7.07
CA PRO A 110 -14.97 -3.31 -6.94
C PRO A 110 -15.63 -4.24 -7.97
N ASN A 111 -16.89 -3.99 -8.34
CA ASN A 111 -17.65 -4.80 -9.29
C ASN A 111 -17.24 -4.63 -10.77
N VAL A 112 -16.43 -3.62 -11.09
CA VAL A 112 -15.91 -3.40 -12.45
C VAL A 112 -14.61 -4.18 -12.58
N ASP A 113 -14.53 -5.16 -13.48
CA ASP A 113 -13.35 -6.02 -13.58
C ASP A 113 -12.10 -5.30 -14.13
N ALA A 114 -10.97 -6.00 -14.19
CA ALA A 114 -9.71 -5.44 -14.69
C ALA A 114 -9.76 -4.95 -16.16
N LYS A 115 -10.75 -5.40 -16.94
CA LYS A 115 -10.99 -4.98 -18.34
C LYS A 115 -11.98 -3.83 -18.44
N GLY A 116 -12.48 -3.31 -17.31
CA GLY A 116 -13.48 -2.24 -17.28
C GLY A 116 -14.91 -2.74 -17.50
N VAL A 117 -15.16 -4.05 -17.39
CA VAL A 117 -16.51 -4.61 -17.58
C VAL A 117 -17.26 -4.61 -16.26
N VAL A 118 -18.45 -4.02 -16.25
CA VAL A 118 -19.36 -4.04 -15.10
C VAL A 118 -19.89 -5.46 -14.90
N THR A 119 -19.72 -6.00 -13.70
CA THR A 119 -20.22 -7.34 -13.34
C THR A 119 -21.32 -7.25 -12.27
N ALA A 120 -22.05 -8.35 -12.09
CA ALA A 120 -22.99 -8.53 -10.99
C ALA A 120 -22.31 -8.84 -9.64
N SER A 121 -20.98 -9.00 -9.62
CA SER A 121 -20.20 -9.32 -8.42
C SER A 121 -20.10 -8.11 -7.48
N GLU A 122 -19.92 -8.38 -6.19
CA GLU A 122 -19.54 -7.36 -5.20
C GLU A 122 -18.05 -7.00 -5.26
N GLY A 123 -17.26 -7.69 -6.08
CA GLY A 123 -15.85 -7.35 -6.33
C GLY A 123 -14.89 -7.68 -5.19
N LYS A 124 -15.29 -8.58 -4.29
CA LYS A 124 -14.46 -9.04 -3.16
C LYS A 124 -13.31 -9.92 -3.65
N ILE A 125 -12.13 -9.78 -3.02
CA ILE A 125 -10.90 -10.47 -3.44
C ILE A 125 -10.32 -11.29 -2.29
N ALA A 126 -10.40 -12.62 -2.39
CA ALA A 126 -9.78 -13.55 -1.45
C ALA A 126 -8.25 -13.50 -1.52
N GLY A 127 -7.57 -13.78 -0.41
CA GLY A 127 -6.11 -13.89 -0.38
C GLY A 127 -5.53 -13.71 1.03
N THR A 128 -4.26 -13.35 1.11
CA THR A 128 -3.56 -13.18 2.40
C THR A 128 -2.92 -11.81 2.49
N GLU A 129 -3.08 -11.17 3.64
CA GLU A 129 -2.43 -9.91 4.01
C GLU A 129 -1.31 -10.19 5.01
N TYR A 130 -0.15 -9.60 4.77
CA TYR A 130 1.01 -9.64 5.64
C TYR A 130 1.34 -8.22 6.07
N ILE A 131 1.56 -7.98 7.35
CA ILE A 131 1.86 -6.66 7.89
C ILE A 131 3.03 -6.75 8.87
N ALA A 132 3.91 -5.74 8.83
CA ALA A 132 5.08 -5.64 9.67
C ALA A 132 5.48 -4.17 9.82
N TYR A 133 6.35 -3.89 10.79
CA TYR A 133 7.09 -2.64 10.80
C TYR A 133 8.43 -2.81 10.09
N SER A 134 8.86 -1.77 9.39
CA SER A 134 10.28 -1.51 9.17
C SER A 134 10.77 -0.65 10.32
N ASP A 135 11.78 -1.09 11.06
CA ASP A 135 12.38 -0.40 12.21
C ASP A 135 13.84 -0.85 12.39
N ASP A 136 14.68 -0.04 13.04
CA ASP A 136 16.09 -0.36 13.31
C ASP A 136 16.30 -1.20 14.58
N GLY A 137 15.21 -1.69 15.19
CA GLY A 137 15.18 -2.43 16.45
C GLY A 137 14.98 -1.54 17.67
N THR A 138 14.91 -0.21 17.51
CA THR A 138 14.69 0.73 18.62
C THR A 138 13.20 0.94 18.94
N GLY A 139 12.29 0.64 18.01
CA GLY A 139 10.87 0.97 18.08
C GLY A 139 10.58 2.46 17.86
N ARG A 140 11.54 3.21 17.30
CA ARG A 140 11.42 4.66 17.06
C ARG A 140 11.26 5.03 15.60
N GLN A 141 11.40 4.05 14.70
CA GLN A 141 11.28 4.24 13.26
C GLN A 141 10.21 3.34 12.66
N ASN A 142 9.19 2.96 13.45
CA ASN A 142 8.12 2.04 13.03
C ASN A 142 7.35 2.57 11.82
N ILE A 143 7.78 2.17 10.64
CA ILE A 143 7.10 2.41 9.36
C ILE A 143 6.23 1.19 9.09
N THR A 144 4.92 1.37 8.96
CA THR A 144 4.03 0.25 8.66
C THR A 144 4.20 -0.16 7.20
N MET A 145 4.50 -1.43 6.97
CA MET A 145 4.58 -2.06 5.67
C MET A 145 3.58 -3.21 5.59
N MET A 146 2.96 -3.37 4.43
CA MET A 146 1.99 -4.44 4.21
C MET A 146 2.13 -5.01 2.81
N VAL A 147 1.89 -6.30 2.64
CA VAL A 147 1.71 -6.93 1.32
C VAL A 147 0.38 -7.68 1.31
N GLN A 148 -0.45 -7.40 0.32
CA GLN A 148 -1.62 -8.22 0.02
C GLN A 148 -1.33 -9.11 -1.19
N VAL A 149 -1.49 -10.41 -1.03
CA VAL A 149 -1.32 -11.40 -2.10
C VAL A 149 -2.68 -12.00 -2.41
N PRO A 150 -3.30 -11.67 -3.56
CA PRO A 150 -4.58 -12.25 -3.93
C PRO A 150 -4.43 -13.74 -4.21
N SER A 151 -5.48 -14.51 -3.96
CA SER A 151 -5.53 -15.95 -4.28
C SER A 151 -5.34 -16.26 -5.76
N THR A 152 -5.53 -15.26 -6.64
CA THR A 152 -5.30 -15.32 -8.08
C THR A 152 -3.85 -15.04 -8.48
N PHE A 153 -2.96 -14.75 -7.53
CA PHE A 153 -1.54 -14.51 -7.81
C PHE A 153 -0.90 -15.73 -8.47
N ASN A 154 -0.19 -15.50 -9.58
CA ASN A 154 0.50 -16.54 -10.33
C ASN A 154 2.03 -16.41 -10.18
N PRO A 155 2.69 -17.29 -9.41
CA PRO A 155 4.14 -17.27 -9.25
C PRO A 155 4.93 -17.50 -10.54
N ALA A 156 4.33 -18.13 -11.56
CA ALA A 156 4.94 -18.32 -12.88
C ALA A 156 4.83 -17.07 -13.78
N SER A 157 4.05 -16.07 -13.39
CA SER A 157 3.94 -14.78 -14.05
C SER A 157 3.79 -13.68 -12.99
N PRO A 158 4.82 -13.49 -12.15
CA PRO A 158 4.71 -12.66 -10.97
C PRO A 158 4.60 -11.18 -11.35
N CYS A 159 3.69 -10.47 -10.69
CA CYS A 159 3.62 -9.02 -10.76
C CYS A 159 3.44 -8.42 -9.35
N ILE A 160 4.15 -7.32 -9.11
CA ILE A 160 4.09 -6.57 -7.86
C ILE A 160 3.71 -5.14 -8.21
N VAL A 161 2.68 -4.63 -7.55
CA VAL A 161 2.25 -3.23 -7.65
C VAL A 161 2.55 -2.53 -6.33
N THR A 162 3.03 -1.31 -6.39
CA THR A 162 3.23 -0.49 -5.19
C THR A 162 1.98 0.35 -4.89
N GLY A 163 1.57 0.35 -3.63
CA GLY A 163 0.49 1.14 -3.06
C GLY A 163 0.99 2.01 -1.91
N THR A 164 1.97 2.88 -2.18
CA THR A 164 2.45 3.83 -1.17
C THR A 164 1.36 4.83 -0.80
N SER A 165 1.13 5.05 0.48
CA SER A 165 0.11 5.99 0.94
C SER A 165 0.44 7.44 0.51
N SER A 166 -0.61 8.24 0.26
CA SER A 166 -0.48 9.67 -0.03
C SER A 166 -0.73 10.51 1.22
N GLY A 167 -0.01 11.63 1.36
CA GLY A 167 -0.20 12.56 2.48
C GLY A 167 -0.14 11.88 3.86
N SER A 168 -0.98 12.31 4.80
CA SER A 168 -1.05 11.80 6.18
C SER A 168 -1.90 10.53 6.33
N ARG A 169 -1.88 9.62 5.34
CA ARG A 169 -2.67 8.37 5.36
C ARG A 169 -1.84 7.20 5.87
N GLY A 170 -2.52 6.29 6.56
CA GLY A 170 -1.97 5.00 6.98
C GLY A 170 -1.73 4.04 5.80
N VAL A 171 -1.33 2.81 6.13
CA VAL A 171 -0.88 1.79 5.16
C VAL A 171 -1.93 1.43 4.08
N TYR A 172 -3.22 1.56 4.39
CA TYR A 172 -4.32 1.35 3.43
C TYR A 172 -4.56 2.56 2.50
N GLY A 173 -3.73 3.59 2.55
CA GLY A 173 -3.97 4.87 1.87
C GLY A 173 -4.15 4.78 0.35
N ALA A 174 -3.62 3.74 -0.30
CA ALA A 174 -3.75 3.50 -1.74
C ALA A 174 -4.67 2.32 -2.09
N ILE A 175 -5.48 1.82 -1.13
CA ILE A 175 -6.28 0.60 -1.29
C ILE A 175 -7.25 0.70 -2.49
N GLY A 176 -7.91 1.85 -2.68
CA GLY A 176 -8.85 2.08 -3.78
C GLY A 176 -8.22 2.54 -5.09
N SER A 177 -6.90 2.75 -5.15
CA SER A 177 -6.23 3.22 -6.37
C SER A 177 -5.35 2.12 -6.97
N SER A 178 -4.03 2.18 -6.77
CA SER A 178 -3.13 1.14 -7.28
C SER A 178 -3.35 -0.21 -6.59
N GLY A 179 -3.88 -0.22 -5.35
CA GLY A 179 -4.26 -1.43 -4.65
C GLY A 179 -5.32 -2.23 -5.39
N GLU A 180 -6.48 -1.61 -5.64
CA GLU A 180 -7.56 -2.23 -6.39
C GLU A 180 -7.12 -2.70 -7.77
N TRP A 181 -6.39 -1.86 -8.51
CA TRP A 181 -5.88 -2.24 -9.83
C TRP A 181 -4.98 -3.48 -9.75
N GLY A 182 -4.03 -3.51 -8.82
CA GLY A 182 -3.09 -4.61 -8.65
C GLY A 182 -3.80 -5.92 -8.29
N LEU A 183 -4.69 -5.87 -7.30
CA LEU A 183 -5.45 -7.04 -6.87
C LEU A 183 -6.34 -7.61 -7.99
N LYS A 184 -7.02 -6.74 -8.75
CA LYS A 184 -7.84 -7.16 -9.90
C LYS A 184 -7.03 -7.79 -11.04
N ASN A 185 -5.76 -7.41 -11.17
CA ASN A 185 -4.83 -7.98 -12.16
C ASN A 185 -4.05 -9.19 -11.62
N GLY A 186 -4.40 -9.71 -10.43
CA GLY A 186 -3.72 -10.86 -9.82
C GLY A 186 -2.30 -10.54 -9.35
N CYS A 187 -1.97 -9.28 -9.14
CA CYS A 187 -0.67 -8.87 -8.61
C CYS A 187 -0.67 -8.85 -7.09
N ALA A 188 0.48 -9.18 -6.51
CA ALA A 188 0.72 -8.83 -5.12
C ALA A 188 0.85 -7.30 -5.01
N VAL A 189 0.25 -6.71 -3.98
CA VAL A 189 0.35 -5.27 -3.77
C VAL A 189 1.13 -4.99 -2.50
N ALA A 190 2.22 -4.24 -2.63
CA ALA A 190 3.08 -3.82 -1.54
C ALA A 190 2.75 -2.37 -1.14
N TYR A 191 2.38 -2.18 0.12
CA TYR A 191 1.98 -0.91 0.69
C TYR A 191 2.98 -0.45 1.75
N THR A 192 3.04 0.86 1.95
CA THR A 192 3.71 1.48 3.10
C THR A 192 2.99 2.77 3.46
N ASP A 193 2.95 3.07 4.76
CA ASP A 193 2.52 4.38 5.26
C ASP A 193 3.60 5.47 5.17
N LYS A 194 4.80 5.10 4.69
CA LYS A 194 5.97 5.99 4.53
C LYS A 194 6.42 6.65 5.85
N GLY A 195 6.04 6.08 7.00
CA GLY A 195 6.30 6.65 8.33
C GLY A 195 5.45 7.88 8.64
N THR A 196 4.44 8.19 7.81
CA THR A 196 3.51 9.31 7.99
C THR A 196 2.09 8.83 8.27
N GLY A 197 1.94 7.58 8.70
CA GLY A 197 0.67 6.98 9.12
C GLY A 197 0.09 7.66 10.37
N THR A 198 -1.08 7.19 10.80
CA THR A 198 -1.86 7.79 11.90
C THR A 198 -1.36 7.37 13.29
N GLY A 199 -0.07 7.51 13.55
CA GLY A 199 0.52 7.28 14.88
C GLY A 199 0.30 8.48 15.79
N ILE A 200 -0.43 8.29 16.89
CA ILE A 200 -0.68 9.33 17.90
C ILE A 200 -0.29 8.79 19.28
N HIS A 201 0.37 9.64 20.08
CA HIS A 201 0.52 9.43 21.52
C HIS A 201 -0.41 10.42 22.24
N ASP A 202 -1.50 9.92 22.82
CA ASP A 202 -2.31 10.70 23.77
C ASP A 202 -1.56 10.78 25.10
N LEU A 203 -0.93 11.93 25.33
CA LEU A 203 -0.09 12.20 26.50
C LEU A 203 -0.90 12.25 27.79
N GLN A 204 -2.16 12.70 27.74
CA GLN A 204 -2.98 12.82 28.94
C GLN A 204 -3.35 11.43 29.49
N ASN A 205 -3.63 10.49 28.60
CA ASN A 205 -4.04 9.14 28.96
C ASN A 205 -2.90 8.11 28.84
N ASN A 206 -1.69 8.55 28.47
CA ASN A 206 -0.51 7.70 28.21
C ASN A 206 -0.80 6.51 27.28
N THR A 207 -1.41 6.76 26.13
CA THR A 207 -1.83 5.68 25.22
C THR A 207 -1.46 5.97 23.77
N VAL A 208 -1.17 4.90 23.04
CA VAL A 208 -0.66 4.91 21.67
C VAL A 208 -1.41 3.91 20.80
N ASN A 209 -1.37 4.11 19.48
CA ASN A 209 -1.83 3.10 18.52
C ASN A 209 -0.72 2.09 18.22
N VAL A 210 -1.09 0.82 18.09
CA VAL A 210 -0.23 -0.26 17.58
C VAL A 210 -0.63 -0.65 16.15
N GLN A 211 0.12 -1.55 15.52
CA GLN A 211 0.05 -1.86 14.08
C GLN A 211 -1.34 -2.21 13.56
N ASN A 212 -2.16 -2.85 14.39
CA ASN A 212 -3.53 -3.27 14.03
C ASN A 212 -4.59 -2.18 14.31
N GLY A 213 -4.16 -0.96 14.65
CA GLY A 213 -5.01 0.19 14.95
C GLY A 213 -5.45 0.29 16.42
N VAL A 214 -5.36 -0.79 17.20
CA VAL A 214 -5.80 -0.78 18.61
C VAL A 214 -4.98 0.21 19.41
N ARG A 215 -5.66 0.90 20.33
CA ARG A 215 -5.04 1.82 21.28
C ARG A 215 -4.74 1.10 22.59
N THR A 216 -3.54 1.29 23.12
CA THR A 216 -3.09 0.66 24.38
C THR A 216 -2.18 1.61 25.16
N ASP A 217 -1.85 1.28 26.41
CA ASP A 217 -0.89 2.04 27.22
C ASP A 217 0.49 2.11 26.53
N ALA A 218 1.13 3.28 26.56
CA ALA A 218 2.39 3.52 25.86
C ALA A 218 3.55 2.67 26.40
N THR A 219 3.56 2.40 27.71
CA THR A 219 4.56 1.53 28.35
C THR A 219 4.34 0.08 27.92
N ALA A 220 3.08 -0.37 27.91
CA ALA A 220 2.71 -1.71 27.47
C ALA A 220 3.01 -1.94 25.98
N ALA A 221 2.77 -0.94 25.13
CA ALA A 221 3.11 -1.01 23.71
C ALA A 221 4.61 -1.12 23.46
N GLY A 222 5.43 -0.41 24.24
CA GLY A 222 6.88 -0.42 24.10
C GLY A 222 7.33 -0.16 22.66
N LYS A 223 8.01 -1.15 22.05
CA LYS A 223 8.51 -1.08 20.68
C LYS A 223 7.44 -1.31 19.61
N ASP A 224 6.23 -1.73 19.97
CA ASP A 224 5.14 -1.99 19.02
C ASP A 224 4.25 -0.76 18.78
N SER A 225 4.51 0.34 19.50
CA SER A 225 3.88 1.64 19.29
C SER A 225 4.24 2.19 17.91
N ILE A 226 3.24 2.64 17.14
CA ILE A 226 3.50 3.33 15.86
C ILE A 226 4.31 4.60 16.11
N PHE A 227 3.97 5.34 17.16
CA PHE A 227 4.66 6.56 17.55
C PHE A 227 4.50 6.81 19.05
N THR A 228 5.64 6.98 19.74
CA THR A 228 5.68 7.41 21.13
C THR A 228 6.49 8.70 21.23
N ALA A 229 5.85 9.77 21.68
CA ALA A 229 6.54 11.04 21.94
C ALA A 229 7.72 10.84 22.91
N SER A 230 8.89 11.39 22.57
CA SER A 230 10.04 11.38 23.47
C SER A 230 9.86 12.43 24.55
N MET A 231 9.38 12.01 25.73
CA MET A 231 9.25 12.88 26.89
C MET A 231 10.15 12.41 28.02
N THR A 232 10.75 13.35 28.73
CA THR A 232 11.30 13.10 30.07
C THR A 232 10.17 13.24 31.09
N SER A 233 10.16 12.41 32.13
CA SER A 233 9.25 12.63 33.26
C SER A 233 9.46 14.04 33.79
N ALA A 234 8.36 14.79 33.97
CA ALA A 234 8.38 16.08 34.65
C ALA A 234 8.68 15.91 36.14
#